data_AF-A0A0L6Z9Y9-F1
#
_entry.id   AF-A0A0L6Z9Y9-F1
#
_cell.length_a   1.000
_cell.length_b   1.000
_cell.length_c   1.000
_cell.angle_alpha   90.00
_cell.angle_beta   90.00
_cell.angle_gamma   90.00
#
_symmetry.space_group_name_H-M   'P 1'
#
loop_
_entity.id
_entity.type
_entity.pdbx_description
1 polymer ?
#
loop_
_entity_poly.entity_id
_entity_poly.type
_entity_poly.pdbx_seq_one_letter_code
_entity_poly.pdbx_strand_id
1 'polypeptide(L)'
;MDVCIKCIWEEFKIPLKKYIKKRVSNEQDVEDILQAILQTEFQNMTQKELSDKLGISISGTKSRVQRARKMLKEMLLGCCELEMDRRGNIIGYKHKSSQCKYC
;
A
#
# COMPACT_ATOMS: atom_id res chain seq x y z
N MET A 1 21.86 -5.85 3.95
CA MET A 1 21.85 -4.36 3.93
C MET A 1 20.44 -3.96 4.33
N ASP A 2 20.11 -4.33 5.56
CA ASP A 2 18.76 -4.39 6.09
C ASP A 2 18.55 -3.12 6.90
N VAL A 3 18.42 -2.00 6.20
CA VAL A 3 17.52 -0.96 6.71
C VAL A 3 16.20 -1.70 6.86
N CYS A 4 15.82 -1.97 8.10
CA CYS A 4 14.74 -2.87 8.44
C CYS A 4 13.48 -2.40 7.70
N ILE A 5 13.16 -3.02 6.56
CA ILE A 5 11.95 -2.73 5.75
C ILE A 5 10.71 -2.85 6.64
N LYS A 6 10.77 -3.77 7.61
CA LYS A 6 9.80 -3.86 8.70
C LYS A 6 9.65 -2.53 9.44
N CYS A 7 10.73 -1.86 9.80
CA CYS A 7 10.72 -0.64 10.60
C CYS A 7 10.08 0.53 9.85
N ILE A 8 10.38 0.70 8.55
CA ILE A 8 9.67 1.70 7.70
C ILE A 8 8.17 1.37 7.64
N TRP A 9 7.84 0.09 7.47
CA TRP A 9 6.45 -0.36 7.42
C TRP A 9 5.71 -0.15 8.75
N GLU A 10 6.35 -0.37 9.89
CA GLU A 10 5.73 -0.23 11.21
C GLU A 10 5.20 1.19 11.47
N GLU A 11 5.90 2.22 11.00
CA GLU A 11 5.46 3.61 11.09
C GLU A 11 4.41 3.94 10.02
N PHE A 12 4.71 3.59 8.76
CA PHE A 12 3.84 3.93 7.63
C PHE A 12 2.48 3.22 7.67
N LYS A 13 2.41 1.99 8.21
CA LYS A 13 1.17 1.20 8.24
C LYS A 13 0.10 1.85 9.10
N ILE A 14 0.45 2.67 10.08
CA ILE A 14 -0.51 3.26 11.03
C ILE A 14 -1.49 4.21 10.32
N PRO A 15 -1.03 5.28 9.64
CA PRO A 15 -1.93 6.16 8.90
C PRO A 15 -2.67 5.43 7.78
N LEU A 16 -2.01 4.46 7.13
CA LEU A 16 -2.62 3.64 6.08
C LEU A 16 -3.74 2.73 6.60
N LYS A 17 -3.52 2.02 7.71
CA LYS A 17 -4.56 1.20 8.37
C LYS A 17 -5.76 2.05 8.76
N LYS A 18 -5.51 3.24 9.32
CA LYS A 18 -6.57 4.21 9.65
C LYS A 18 -7.33 4.67 8.41
N TYR A 19 -6.65 4.88 7.28
CA TYR A 19 -7.28 5.25 6.01
C TYR A 19 -8.16 4.12 5.45
N ILE A 20 -7.68 2.88 5.49
CA ILE A 20 -8.37 1.68 4.99
C ILE A 20 -9.61 1.38 5.84
N LYS A 21 -9.48 1.40 7.18
CA LYS A 21 -10.61 1.15 8.12
C LYS A 21 -11.79 2.09 7.92
N LYS A 22 -11.57 3.30 7.42
CA LYS A 22 -12.66 4.24 7.12
C LYS A 22 -13.47 3.89 5.86
N ARG A 23 -12.97 2.95 5.04
CA ARG A 23 -13.54 2.57 3.73
C ARG A 23 -13.93 1.11 3.63
N VAL A 24 -13.42 0.28 4.54
CA VAL A 24 -13.63 -1.17 4.55
C VAL A 24 -14.13 -1.54 5.94
N SER A 25 -15.34 -2.07 6.02
CA SER A 25 -16.01 -2.42 7.27
C SER A 25 -15.55 -3.75 7.86
N ASN A 26 -15.15 -4.70 7.02
CA ASN A 26 -14.66 -6.01 7.46
C ASN A 26 -13.19 -5.92 7.89
N GLU A 27 -12.87 -6.30 9.13
CA GLU A 27 -11.51 -6.22 9.67
C GLU A 27 -10.53 -7.17 8.97
N GLN A 28 -10.98 -8.35 8.53
CA GLN A 28 -10.12 -9.29 7.79
C GLN A 28 -9.70 -8.70 6.45
N ASP A 29 -10.63 -8.05 5.73
CA ASP A 29 -10.30 -7.36 4.48
C ASP A 29 -9.28 -6.22 4.71
N VAL A 30 -9.36 -5.52 5.84
CA VAL A 30 -8.39 -4.46 6.19
C VAL A 30 -6.99 -5.05 6.30
N GLU A 31 -6.85 -6.18 7.02
CA GLU A 31 -5.56 -6.85 7.18
C GLU A 31 -5.05 -7.48 5.88
N ASP A 32 -5.94 -8.09 5.09
CA ASP A 32 -5.59 -8.65 3.77
C ASP A 32 -5.03 -7.56 2.84
N ILE A 33 -5.59 -6.34 2.88
CA ILE A 33 -5.12 -5.20 2.10
C ILE A 33 -3.75 -4.73 2.58
N LEU A 34 -3.55 -4.59 3.89
CA LEU A 34 -2.25 -4.20 4.47
C LEU A 34 -1.17 -5.23 4.14
N GLN A 35 -1.51 -6.52 4.28
CA GLN A 35 -0.60 -7.62 3.95
C GLN A 35 -0.23 -7.61 2.48
N ALA A 36 -1.20 -7.40 1.56
CA ALA A 36 -0.92 -7.31 0.14
C ALA A 36 0.11 -6.20 -0.16
N ILE A 37 -0.04 -5.01 0.43
CA ILE A 37 0.91 -3.91 0.25
C ILE A 37 2.30 -4.28 0.76
N LEU A 38 2.40 -4.80 1.98
CA LEU A 38 3.69 -5.20 2.57
C LEU A 38 4.39 -6.24 1.69
N GLN A 39 3.67 -7.28 1.25
CA GLN A 39 4.27 -8.39 0.52
C GLN A 39 4.67 -7.96 -0.91
N THR A 40 3.82 -7.23 -1.64
CA THR A 40 4.10 -6.92 -3.05
C THR A 40 4.92 -5.65 -3.26
N GLU A 41 4.71 -4.61 -2.44
CA GLU A 41 5.35 -3.30 -2.66
C GLU A 41 6.62 -3.11 -1.82
N PHE A 42 6.68 -3.70 -0.63
CA PHE A 42 7.85 -3.57 0.27
C PHE A 42 8.76 -4.81 0.25
N GLN A 43 8.22 -5.99 -0.02
CA GLN A 43 9.00 -7.24 -0.09
C GLN A 43 9.18 -7.77 -1.52
N ASN A 44 8.74 -7.01 -2.54
CA ASN A 44 8.89 -7.34 -3.95
C ASN A 44 8.31 -8.71 -4.38
N MET A 45 7.36 -9.27 -3.62
CA MET A 45 6.71 -10.51 -4.03
C MET A 45 5.82 -10.27 -5.24
N THR A 46 5.87 -11.20 -6.18
CA THR A 46 4.90 -11.29 -7.27
C THR A 46 3.52 -11.69 -6.72
N GLN A 47 2.46 -11.40 -7.49
CA GLN A 47 1.11 -11.85 -7.14
C GLN A 47 1.01 -13.39 -7.09
N LYS A 48 1.84 -14.10 -7.86
CA LYS A 48 1.88 -15.57 -7.86
C LYS A 48 2.48 -16.08 -6.55
N GLU A 49 3.65 -15.59 -6.15
CA GLU A 49 4.28 -15.99 -4.89
C GLU A 49 3.39 -15.66 -3.69
N LEU A 50 2.70 -14.51 -3.72
CA LEU A 50 1.73 -14.16 -2.68
C LEU A 50 0.54 -15.14 -2.67
N SER A 51 0.05 -15.54 -3.84
CA SER A 51 -1.01 -16.54 -3.99
C SER A 51 -0.63 -17.87 -3.37
N ASP A 52 0.56 -18.36 -3.74
CA ASP A 52 1.10 -19.63 -3.26
C ASP A 52 1.31 -19.60 -1.74
N LYS A 53 1.83 -18.47 -1.22
CA LYS A 53 2.05 -18.25 0.21
C LYS A 53 0.75 -18.22 1.03
N LEU A 54 -0.31 -17.64 0.48
CA LEU A 54 -1.60 -17.52 1.17
C LEU A 54 -2.52 -18.74 0.96
N GLY A 55 -2.18 -19.64 0.03
CA GLY A 55 -3.04 -20.78 -0.31
C GLY A 55 -4.38 -20.34 -0.94
N ILE A 56 -4.43 -19.18 -1.59
CA ILE A 56 -5.63 -18.65 -2.25
C ILE A 56 -5.46 -18.65 -3.77
N SER A 57 -6.56 -18.44 -4.50
CA SER A 57 -6.52 -18.34 -5.96
C SER A 57 -5.77 -17.08 -6.42
N ILE A 58 -5.14 -17.18 -7.58
CA ILE A 58 -4.46 -16.04 -8.21
C ILE A 58 -5.41 -14.87 -8.48
N SER A 59 -6.69 -15.15 -8.78
CA SER A 59 -7.73 -14.14 -8.94
C SER A 59 -8.09 -13.47 -7.62
N GLY A 60 -8.13 -14.22 -6.52
CA GLY A 60 -8.29 -13.70 -5.16
C GLY A 60 -7.15 -12.78 -4.77
N THR A 61 -5.90 -13.20 -4.99
CA THR A 61 -4.71 -12.38 -4.76
C THR A 61 -4.73 -11.09 -5.60
N LYS A 62 -5.06 -11.22 -6.89
CA LYS A 62 -5.15 -10.08 -7.81
C LYS A 62 -6.16 -9.04 -7.35
N SER A 63 -7.33 -9.45 -6.83
CA SER A 63 -8.34 -8.51 -6.32
C SER A 63 -7.85 -7.75 -5.08
N ARG A 64 -7.18 -8.46 -4.15
CA ARG A 64 -6.57 -7.87 -2.94
C ARG A 64 -5.49 -6.86 -3.30
N VAL A 65 -4.56 -7.24 -4.18
CA VAL A 65 -3.45 -6.37 -4.62
C VAL A 65 -3.96 -5.13 -5.37
N GLN A 66 -5.01 -5.28 -6.19
CA GLN A 66 -5.63 -4.13 -6.85
C GLN A 66 -6.26 -3.16 -5.85
N ARG A 67 -7.03 -3.66 -4.87
CA ARG A 67 -7.61 -2.83 -3.80
C ARG A 67 -6.52 -2.13 -3.00
N ALA A 68 -5.47 -2.87 -2.62
CA ALA A 68 -4.28 -2.35 -1.95
C ALA A 68 -3.64 -1.18 -2.70
N ARG A 69 -3.28 -1.37 -3.97
CA ARG A 69 -2.67 -0.31 -4.79
C ARG A 69 -3.59 0.90 -4.96
N LYS A 70 -4.89 0.67 -5.15
CA LYS A 70 -5.88 1.75 -5.26
C LYS A 70 -5.90 2.59 -3.99
N MET A 71 -6.03 1.98 -2.82
CA MET A 71 -6.14 2.70 -1.55
C MET A 71 -4.82 3.40 -1.17
N LEU A 72 -3.68 2.75 -1.42
CA LEU A 72 -2.37 3.36 -1.24
C LEU A 72 -2.22 4.60 -2.12
N LYS A 73 -2.53 4.49 -3.42
CA LYS A 73 -2.50 5.59 -4.37
C LYS A 73 -3.42 6.74 -3.96
N GLU A 74 -4.66 6.46 -3.58
CA GLU A 74 -5.61 7.48 -3.15
C GLU A 74 -5.16 8.20 -1.87
N MET A 75 -4.58 7.48 -0.91
CA MET A 75 -4.03 8.08 0.30
C MET A 75 -2.85 9.00 -0.01
N LEU A 76 -1.90 8.53 -0.83
CA LEU A 76 -0.71 9.30 -1.22
C LEU A 76 -1.09 10.55 -2.01
N LEU A 77 -1.97 10.43 -3.01
CA LEU A 77 -2.46 11.57 -3.79
C LEU A 77 -3.33 12.53 -2.96
N GLY A 78 -3.92 12.05 -1.86
CA GLY A 78 -4.62 12.90 -0.90
C GLY A 78 -3.68 13.79 -0.08
N CYS A 79 -2.44 13.35 0.15
CA CYS A 79 -1.42 14.06 0.95
C CYS A 79 -0.46 14.89 0.09
N CYS A 80 -0.07 14.34 -1.06
CA CYS A 80 1.03 14.83 -1.87
C CYS A 80 0.56 15.13 -3.30
N GLU A 81 1.19 16.12 -3.91
CA GLU A 81 1.26 16.24 -5.36
C GLU A 81 2.50 15.46 -5.81
N LEU A 82 2.29 14.48 -6.70
CA LEU A 82 3.33 13.58 -7.18
C LEU A 82 3.72 13.97 -8.60
N GLU A 83 5.02 14.08 -8.84
CA GLU A 83 5.59 14.28 -10.17
C GLU A 83 5.90 12.91 -10.76
N MET A 84 5.45 12.68 -11.99
CA MET A 84 5.62 11.41 -12.68
C MET A 84 6.32 11.62 -14.03
N ASP A 85 7.18 10.68 -14.39
CA ASP A 85 7.74 10.62 -15.75
C ASP A 85 6.69 10.12 -16.77
N ARG A 86 7.08 10.06 -18.06
CA ARG A 86 6.20 9.58 -19.14
C ARG A 86 5.79 8.10 -19.01
N ARG A 87 6.49 7.33 -18.17
CA ARG A 87 6.21 5.91 -17.90
C ARG A 87 5.35 5.73 -16.65
N GLY A 88 5.04 6.80 -15.94
CA GLY A 88 4.27 6.79 -14.70
C GLY A 88 5.09 6.50 -13.45
N ASN A 89 6.43 6.53 -13.52
CA ASN A 89 7.27 6.41 -12.32
C ASN A 89 7.28 7.72 -11.55
N ILE A 90 7.25 7.65 -10.22
CA ILE A 90 7.33 8.83 -9.36
C ILE A 90 8.79 9.33 -9.37
N ILE A 91 8.97 10.58 -9.78
CA ILE A 91 10.28 11.26 -9.84
C ILE A 91 10.40 12.40 -8.83
N GLY A 92 9.30 12.79 -8.21
CA GLY A 92 9.27 13.85 -7.20
C GLY A 92 7.95 13.85 -6.42
N TYR A 93 7.96 14.51 -5.27
CA TYR A 93 6.76 14.78 -4.50
C TYR A 93 6.85 16.12 -3.77
N LYS A 94 5.70 16.76 -3.57
CA LYS A 94 5.53 17.90 -2.68
C LYS A 94 4.28 17.72 -1.84
N HIS A 95 4.35 18.05 -0.56
CA HIS A 95 3.17 18.04 0.30
C HIS A 95 2.21 19.14 -0.13
N LYS A 96 0.92 18.82 -0.23
CA LYS A 96 -0.11 19.80 -0.59
C LYS A 96 -0.35 20.84 0.49
N SER A 97 -0.05 20.50 1.75
CA SER A 97 -0.07 21.41 2.88
C SER A 97 1.04 21.03 3.87
N SER A 98 1.42 21.97 4.73
CA SER A 98 2.35 21.72 5.84
C SER A 98 1.75 20.84 6.96
N GLN A 99 0.46 20.55 6.91
CA GLN A 99 -0.27 19.71 7.86
C GLN A 99 -0.96 18.59 7.10
N CYS A 100 -0.20 17.58 6.66
CA CYS A 100 -0.81 16.40 6.11
C CYS A 100 -1.32 15.48 7.22
N LYS A 101 -2.50 14.89 7.01
CA LYS A 101 -3.17 14.04 8.02
C LYS A 101 -2.56 12.64 8.14
N TYR A 102 -1.61 12.30 7.28
CA TYR A 102 -1.12 10.92 7.06
C TYR A 102 0.41 10.79 7.13
N CYS A 103 1.17 11.89 7.26
CA CYS A 103 2.62 11.89 7.40
C CYS A 103 3.05 12.90 8.46
#